data_AF-A0A978TVG5-F1
#
_entry.id   AF-A0A978TVG5-F1
#
_cell.length_a   1.000
_cell.length_b   1.000
_cell.length_c   1.000
_cell.angle_alpha   90.00
_cell.angle_beta   90.00
_cell.angle_gamma   90.00
#
_symmetry.space_group_name_H-M   'P 1'
#
loop_
_entity.id
_entity.type
_entity.pdbx_description
1 polymer ?
#
loop_
_entity_poly.entity_id
_entity_poly.type
_entity_poly.pdbx_seq_one_letter_code
_entity_poly.pdbx_strand_id
1 'polypeptide(L)'
;AIANNYKEQPETLDWLKERVLQDAHEDVRQQAVAAIANNYKEQPNILDWLKQQVLQNAHEDVRLIAVLAIANNYKEQPETLDWLKQQALNNAHEDVRMEAVNAIVQYYGEQPETFSWIEEFLLEQNPEEAEPILREVAQNHPDEAVRNWAEERLSNK
;
A
#
# COMPACT_ATOMS: atom_id res chain seq x y z
N ALA A 1 9.34 17.56 -12.03
CA ALA A 1 9.98 16.84 -10.91
C ALA A 1 11.28 16.20 -11.40
N ILE A 2 12.36 16.24 -10.61
CA ILE A 2 13.71 15.80 -11.01
C ILE A 2 13.72 14.36 -11.54
N ALA A 3 12.97 13.44 -10.91
CA ALA A 3 12.89 12.05 -11.35
C ALA A 3 12.37 11.88 -12.80
N ASN A 4 11.45 12.73 -13.26
CA ASN A 4 10.92 12.63 -14.63
C ASN A 4 11.91 13.17 -15.68
N ASN A 5 12.80 14.09 -15.29
CA ASN A 5 13.75 14.73 -16.20
C ASN A 5 15.14 14.06 -16.21
N TYR A 6 15.45 13.24 -15.20
CA TYR A 6 16.78 12.64 -14.99
C TYR A 6 16.72 11.13 -14.68
N LYS A 7 15.62 10.45 -15.06
CA LYS A 7 15.41 9.01 -14.85
C LYS A 7 16.55 8.14 -15.38
N GLU A 8 17.20 8.58 -16.47
CA GLU A 8 18.29 7.86 -17.13
C GLU A 8 19.66 8.05 -16.46
N GLN A 9 19.77 8.95 -15.47
CA GLN A 9 20.99 9.11 -14.68
C GLN A 9 20.96 8.13 -13.49
N PRO A 10 21.89 7.16 -13.43
CA PRO A 10 21.95 6.20 -12.33
C PRO A 10 21.99 6.85 -10.96
N GLU A 11 22.65 8.01 -10.86
CA GLU A 11 22.83 8.78 -9.62
C GLU A 11 21.50 9.31 -9.05
N THR A 12 20.48 9.49 -9.88
CA THR A 12 19.16 9.97 -9.43
C THR A 12 18.48 8.95 -8.53
N LEU A 13 18.60 7.65 -8.83
CA LEU A 13 17.98 6.60 -8.02
C LEU A 13 18.62 6.53 -6.63
N ASP A 14 19.95 6.60 -6.56
CA ASP A 14 20.67 6.55 -5.29
C ASP A 14 20.38 7.80 -4.44
N TRP A 15 20.31 8.98 -5.07
CA TRP A 15 19.90 10.20 -4.40
C TRP A 15 18.48 10.10 -3.82
N LEU A 16 17.53 9.53 -4.56
CA LEU A 16 16.17 9.31 -4.06
C LEU A 16 16.15 8.32 -2.87
N LYS A 17 16.88 7.21 -2.96
CA LYS A 17 16.99 6.25 -1.85
C LYS A 17 17.57 6.88 -0.59
N GLU A 18 18.55 7.77 -0.75
CA GLU A 18 19.10 8.54 0.37
C GLU A 18 18.04 9.45 1.01
N ARG A 19 17.22 10.14 0.20
CA ARG A 19 16.10 10.95 0.72
C ARG A 19 15.10 10.09 1.51
N VAL A 20 14.75 8.90 1.02
CA VAL A 20 13.86 7.97 1.74
C VAL A 20 14.41 7.59 3.12
N LEU A 21 15.73 7.42 3.24
CA LEU A 21 16.35 6.93 4.47
C LEU A 21 16.70 8.03 5.48
N GLN A 22 16.99 9.25 5.02
CA GLN A 22 17.67 10.26 5.84
C GLN A 22 16.99 11.63 5.83
N ASP A 23 16.03 11.88 4.93
CA ASP A 23 15.42 13.21 4.89
C ASP A 23 14.58 13.48 6.14
N ALA A 24 14.71 14.68 6.69
CA ALA A 24 14.02 15.07 7.91
C ALA A 24 12.51 15.23 7.69
N HIS A 25 12.08 15.52 6.46
CA HIS A 25 10.69 15.79 6.14
C HIS A 25 9.98 14.54 5.60
N GLU A 26 8.90 14.16 6.26
CA GLU A 26 8.00 13.07 5.84
C GLU A 26 7.55 13.22 4.39
N ASP A 27 7.07 14.40 4.00
CA ASP A 27 6.64 14.66 2.62
C ASP A 27 7.75 14.35 1.60
N VAL A 28 9.01 14.68 1.91
CA VAL A 28 10.14 14.41 1.01
C VAL A 28 10.40 12.92 0.92
N ARG A 29 10.36 12.19 2.04
CA ARG A 29 10.52 10.74 2.05
C ARG A 29 9.42 10.06 1.24
N GLN A 30 8.16 10.42 1.47
CA GLN A 30 7.02 9.88 0.73
C GLN A 30 7.12 10.14 -0.77
N GLN A 31 7.42 11.40 -1.16
CA GLN A 31 7.60 11.75 -2.56
C GLN A 31 8.79 11.02 -3.20
N ALA A 32 9.86 10.75 -2.43
CA ALA A 32 10.98 9.98 -2.92
C ALA A 32 10.61 8.50 -3.16
N VAL A 33 9.86 7.85 -2.26
CA VAL A 33 9.35 6.49 -2.48
C VAL A 33 8.44 6.44 -3.71
N ALA A 34 7.48 7.36 -3.81
CA ALA A 34 6.57 7.44 -4.95
C ALA A 34 7.31 7.67 -6.27
N ALA A 35 8.32 8.55 -6.26
CA ALA A 35 9.16 8.80 -7.43
C ALA A 35 9.95 7.55 -7.84
N ILE A 36 10.51 6.81 -6.88
CA ILE A 36 11.21 5.54 -7.14
C ILE A 36 10.25 4.54 -7.77
N ALA A 37 9.10 4.30 -7.15
CA ALA A 37 8.13 3.31 -7.64
C ALA A 37 7.62 3.66 -9.04
N ASN A 38 7.20 4.91 -9.27
CA ASN A 38 6.62 5.30 -10.55
C ASN A 38 7.65 5.34 -11.69
N ASN A 39 8.88 5.78 -11.41
CA ASN A 39 9.88 5.97 -12.45
C ASN A 39 10.78 4.76 -12.65
N TYR A 40 10.97 3.90 -11.66
CA TYR A 40 11.95 2.83 -11.74
C TYR A 40 11.34 1.42 -11.65
N LYS A 41 10.00 1.27 -11.65
CA LYS A 41 9.33 -0.04 -11.46
C LYS A 41 9.81 -1.20 -12.34
N GLU A 42 10.25 -0.91 -13.57
CA GLU A 42 10.74 -1.92 -14.53
C GLU A 42 12.16 -2.42 -14.21
N GLN A 43 12.87 -1.77 -13.28
CA GLN A 43 14.16 -2.26 -12.83
C GLN A 43 13.98 -3.44 -11.86
N PRO A 44 14.77 -4.52 -12.01
CA PRO A 44 14.52 -5.81 -11.36
C PRO A 44 14.53 -5.76 -9.83
N ASN A 45 15.19 -4.78 -9.21
CA ASN A 45 15.39 -4.73 -7.76
C ASN A 45 14.48 -3.74 -7.04
N ILE A 46 13.59 -3.03 -7.73
CA ILE A 46 12.78 -1.96 -7.10
C ILE A 46 11.66 -2.55 -6.24
N LEU A 47 11.00 -3.61 -6.70
CA LEU A 47 9.98 -4.28 -5.90
C LEU A 47 10.56 -4.82 -4.58
N ASP A 48 11.70 -5.50 -4.64
CA ASP A 48 12.37 -6.02 -3.45
C ASP A 48 12.83 -4.91 -2.52
N TRP A 49 13.34 -3.80 -3.08
CA TRP A 49 13.71 -2.63 -2.29
C TRP A 49 12.50 -2.00 -1.58
N LEU A 50 11.34 -1.91 -2.23
CA LEU A 50 10.09 -1.43 -1.62
C LEU A 50 9.63 -2.38 -0.50
N LYS A 51 9.66 -3.70 -0.73
CA LYS A 51 9.33 -4.71 0.30
C LYS A 51 10.23 -4.56 1.53
N GLN A 52 11.52 -4.28 1.34
CA GLN A 52 12.43 -3.99 2.45
C GLN A 52 12.03 -2.72 3.21
N GLN A 53 11.56 -1.68 2.51
CA GLN A 53 11.09 -0.46 3.17
C GLN A 53 9.89 -0.75 4.06
N VAL A 54 8.94 -1.57 3.60
CA VAL A 54 7.77 -1.98 4.40
C VAL A 54 8.18 -2.75 5.66
N LEU A 55 9.18 -3.63 5.55
CA LEU A 55 9.56 -4.54 6.64
C LEU A 55 10.50 -3.91 7.68
N GLN A 56 11.36 -2.97 7.28
CA GLN A 56 12.52 -2.57 8.10
C GLN A 56 12.67 -1.06 8.27
N ASN A 57 11.92 -0.23 7.54
CA ASN A 57 12.14 1.21 7.63
C ASN A 57 11.67 1.76 8.99
N ALA A 58 12.50 2.59 9.60
CA ALA A 58 12.21 3.20 10.90
C ALA A 58 11.07 4.22 10.82
N HIS A 59 10.86 4.83 9.65
CA HIS A 59 9.83 5.82 9.40
C HIS A 59 8.53 5.15 9.00
N GLU A 60 7.48 5.35 9.80
CA GLU A 60 6.13 4.85 9.53
C GLU A 60 5.62 5.31 8.17
N ASP A 61 5.74 6.59 7.87
CA ASP A 61 5.35 7.17 6.59
C ASP A 61 5.99 6.47 5.39
N VAL A 62 7.24 6.03 5.52
CA VAL A 62 7.95 5.29 4.48
C VAL A 62 7.40 3.87 4.33
N ARG A 63 7.08 3.20 5.44
CA ARG A 63 6.46 1.86 5.39
C ARG A 63 5.11 1.94 4.68
N LEU A 64 4.26 2.88 5.07
CA LEU A 64 2.91 3.05 4.54
C LEU A 64 2.93 3.37 3.04
N ILE A 65 3.69 4.38 2.63
CA ILE A 65 3.78 4.74 1.21
C ILE A 65 4.42 3.64 0.37
N ALA A 66 5.30 2.80 0.94
CA ALA A 66 5.86 1.66 0.23
C ALA A 66 4.83 0.55 0.00
N VAL A 67 3.91 0.30 0.95
CA VAL A 67 2.76 -0.62 0.75
C VAL A 67 1.90 -0.13 -0.42
N LEU A 68 1.50 1.14 -0.39
CA LEU A 68 0.69 1.75 -1.45
C LEU A 68 1.42 1.75 -2.80
N ALA A 69 2.72 2.05 -2.80
CA ALA A 69 3.54 2.04 -4.00
C ALA A 69 3.60 0.64 -4.64
N ILE A 70 3.72 -0.42 -3.82
CA ILE A 70 3.68 -1.81 -4.27
C ILE A 70 2.32 -2.12 -4.88
N ALA A 71 1.23 -1.87 -4.16
CA ALA A 71 -0.12 -2.15 -4.63
C ALA A 71 -0.43 -1.42 -5.94
N ASN A 72 -0.10 -0.12 -6.03
CA ASN A 72 -0.40 0.67 -7.22
C ASN A 72 0.43 0.26 -8.46
N ASN A 73 1.74 0.05 -8.30
CA ASN A 73 2.64 -0.15 -9.43
C ASN A 73 2.80 -1.61 -9.85
N TYR A 74 2.47 -2.56 -8.98
CA TYR A 74 2.67 -3.99 -9.19
C TYR A 74 1.37 -4.79 -9.08
N LYS A 75 0.20 -4.14 -9.16
CA LYS A 75 -1.10 -4.83 -9.00
C LYS A 75 -1.34 -6.00 -9.95
N GLU A 76 -0.82 -5.90 -11.18
CA GLU A 76 -0.97 -6.92 -12.23
C GLU A 76 -0.02 -8.12 -12.04
N GLN A 77 0.93 -8.04 -11.10
CA GLN A 77 1.77 -9.18 -10.76
C GLN A 77 0.97 -10.15 -9.87
N PRO A 78 0.88 -11.44 -10.25
CA PRO A 78 0.06 -12.42 -9.53
C PRO A 78 0.36 -12.50 -8.03
N GLU A 79 1.62 -12.31 -7.63
CA GLU A 79 2.08 -12.42 -6.25
C GLU A 79 1.78 -11.20 -5.37
N THR A 80 1.39 -10.06 -5.94
CA THR A 80 1.24 -8.81 -5.16
C THR A 80 0.09 -8.88 -4.17
N LEU A 81 -1.06 -9.44 -4.58
CA LEU A 81 -2.21 -9.62 -3.68
C LEU A 81 -1.87 -10.55 -2.52
N ASP A 82 -1.23 -11.69 -2.79
CA ASP A 82 -0.83 -12.63 -1.75
C ASP A 82 0.18 -12.03 -0.78
N TRP A 83 1.12 -11.23 -1.28
CA TRP A 83 2.06 -10.50 -0.44
C TRP A 83 1.37 -9.48 0.47
N LEU A 84 0.39 -8.72 -0.05
CA LEU A 84 -0.41 -7.79 0.75
C LEU A 84 -1.22 -8.52 1.83
N LYS A 85 -1.85 -9.65 1.50
CA LYS A 85 -2.57 -10.49 2.48
C LYS A 85 -1.65 -10.95 3.60
N GLN A 86 -0.41 -11.36 3.27
CA GLN A 86 0.59 -11.71 4.28
C GLN A 86 0.96 -10.53 5.18
N GLN A 87 1.08 -9.32 4.62
CA GLN A 87 1.36 -8.11 5.42
C GLN A 87 0.18 -7.80 6.35
N ALA A 88 -1.06 -7.85 5.85
CA ALA A 88 -2.25 -7.67 6.66
C ALA A 88 -2.34 -8.67 7.82
N LEU A 89 -2.00 -9.94 7.59
CA LEU A 89 -2.10 -11.00 8.60
C LEU A 89 -0.98 -10.99 9.65
N ASN A 90 0.27 -10.75 9.23
CA ASN A 90 1.43 -11.13 10.03
C ASN A 90 2.45 -9.99 10.24
N ASN A 91 2.22 -8.79 9.71
CA ASN A 91 3.20 -7.72 9.89
C ASN A 91 3.24 -7.27 11.36
N ALA A 92 4.46 -7.06 11.87
CA ALA A 92 4.69 -6.62 13.24
C ALA A 92 4.19 -5.19 13.49
N HIS A 93 4.11 -4.37 12.45
CA HIS A 93 3.64 -3.00 12.46
C HIS A 93 2.14 -2.97 12.16
N GLU A 94 1.34 -2.49 13.12
CA GLU A 94 -0.11 -2.37 12.98
C GLU A 94 -0.52 -1.42 11.85
N ASP A 95 0.19 -0.30 11.75
CA ASP A 95 0.10 0.67 10.66
C ASP A 95 0.25 -0.02 9.28
N VAL A 96 1.21 -0.95 9.14
CA VAL A 96 1.41 -1.72 7.91
C VAL A 96 0.30 -2.73 7.68
N ARG A 97 -0.21 -3.39 8.74
CA ARG A 97 -1.33 -4.34 8.59
C ARG A 97 -2.56 -3.62 8.05
N MET A 98 -2.89 -2.47 8.63
CA MET A 98 -4.03 -1.63 8.23
C MET A 98 -3.87 -1.13 6.80
N GLU A 99 -2.70 -0.60 6.45
CA GLU A 99 -2.44 -0.10 5.10
C GLU A 99 -2.47 -1.21 4.05
N ALA A 100 -2.03 -2.42 4.40
CA ALA A 100 -2.13 -3.57 3.50
C ALA A 100 -3.60 -3.93 3.21
N VAL A 101 -4.47 -3.87 4.22
CA VAL A 101 -5.91 -4.06 4.01
C VAL A 101 -6.48 -2.94 3.13
N ASN A 102 -6.18 -1.67 3.45
CA ASN A 102 -6.63 -0.53 2.66
C ASN A 102 -6.21 -0.67 1.18
N ALA A 103 -4.95 -1.04 0.94
CA ALA A 103 -4.43 -1.30 -0.39
C ALA A 103 -5.15 -2.47 -1.10
N ILE A 104 -5.48 -3.55 -0.38
CA ILE A 104 -6.25 -4.66 -0.93
C ILE A 104 -7.63 -4.18 -1.38
N VAL A 105 -8.34 -3.43 -0.53
CA VAL A 105 -9.66 -2.90 -0.89
C VAL A 105 -9.55 -1.96 -2.09
N GLN A 106 -8.59 -1.03 -2.06
CA GLN A 106 -8.43 0.00 -3.09
C GLN A 106 -8.05 -0.55 -4.46
N TYR A 107 -7.16 -1.53 -4.51
CA TYR A 107 -6.57 -2.01 -5.77
C TYR A 107 -7.12 -3.36 -6.24
N TYR A 108 -7.77 -4.11 -5.36
CA TYR A 108 -8.29 -5.45 -5.63
C TYR A 108 -9.75 -5.65 -5.22
N GLY A 109 -10.41 -4.62 -4.68
CA GLY A 109 -11.80 -4.70 -4.20
C GLY A 109 -12.82 -5.03 -5.30
N GLU A 110 -12.50 -4.81 -6.58
CA GLU A 110 -13.39 -5.20 -7.69
C GLU A 110 -13.43 -6.72 -7.93
N GLN A 111 -12.50 -7.49 -7.36
CA GLN A 111 -12.45 -8.93 -7.51
C GLN A 111 -13.34 -9.60 -6.46
N PRO A 112 -14.34 -10.41 -6.84
CA PRO A 112 -15.25 -11.07 -5.91
C PRO A 112 -14.54 -11.89 -4.82
N GLU A 113 -13.42 -12.52 -5.17
CA GLU A 113 -12.59 -13.31 -4.27
C GLU A 113 -11.92 -12.46 -3.17
N THR A 114 -11.72 -11.17 -3.41
CA THR A 114 -11.15 -10.23 -2.44
C THR A 114 -12.17 -9.89 -1.36
N PHE A 115 -13.44 -9.68 -1.71
CA PHE A 115 -14.49 -9.40 -0.73
C PHE A 115 -14.65 -10.52 0.30
N SER A 116 -14.67 -11.78 -0.14
CA SER A 116 -14.76 -12.93 0.76
C SER A 116 -13.60 -12.98 1.74
N TRP A 117 -12.38 -12.70 1.26
CA TRP A 117 -11.20 -12.67 2.13
C TRP A 117 -11.26 -11.50 3.12
N ILE A 118 -11.68 -10.31 2.68
CA ILE A 118 -11.82 -9.15 3.57
C ILE A 118 -12.89 -9.42 4.63
N GLU A 119 -14.01 -10.06 4.28
CA GLU A 119 -15.05 -10.44 5.25
C GLU A 119 -14.50 -11.40 6.32
N GLU A 120 -13.85 -12.49 5.92
CA GLU A 120 -13.26 -13.45 6.85
C GLU A 120 -12.16 -12.81 7.71
N PHE A 121 -11.31 -11.96 7.13
CA PHE A 121 -10.18 -11.37 7.82
C PHE A 121 -10.55 -10.18 8.72
N LEU A 122 -11.31 -9.21 8.21
CA LEU A 122 -11.66 -8.00 8.97
C LEU A 122 -12.86 -8.22 9.88
N LEU A 123 -13.93 -8.85 9.41
CA LEU A 123 -15.17 -8.90 10.19
C LEU A 123 -15.13 -9.98 11.26
N GLU A 124 -14.49 -11.11 10.97
CA GLU A 124 -14.46 -12.24 11.91
C GLU A 124 -13.20 -12.24 12.79
N GLN A 125 -12.02 -11.93 12.24
CA GLN A 125 -10.76 -12.02 12.99
C GLN A 125 -10.32 -10.70 13.63
N ASN A 126 -10.60 -9.56 13.00
CA ASN A 126 -10.17 -8.23 13.48
C ASN A 126 -11.33 -7.21 13.51
N PRO A 127 -12.45 -7.50 14.23
CA PRO A 127 -13.67 -6.70 14.15
C PRO A 127 -13.51 -5.26 14.62
N GLU A 128 -12.52 -4.97 15.48
CA GLU A 128 -12.19 -3.64 15.98
C GLU A 128 -11.53 -2.76 14.90
N GLU A 129 -10.72 -3.35 14.01
CA GLU A 129 -10.05 -2.67 12.91
C GLU A 129 -10.99 -2.46 11.70
N ALA A 130 -12.06 -3.24 11.61
CA ALA A 130 -12.96 -3.22 10.46
C ALA A 130 -13.78 -1.93 10.30
N GLU A 131 -14.27 -1.32 11.39
CA GLU A 131 -15.11 -0.12 11.28
C GLU A 131 -14.41 1.08 10.61
N PRO A 132 -13.20 1.51 11.05
CA PRO A 132 -12.53 2.66 10.43
C PRO A 132 -12.21 2.41 8.95
N ILE A 133 -11.76 1.21 8.59
CA ILE A 133 -11.50 0.83 7.19
C ILE A 133 -12.77 0.92 6.35
N LEU A 134 -13.87 0.30 6.80
CA LEU A 134 -15.12 0.31 6.04
C LEU A 134 -15.68 1.73 5.89
N ARG A 135 -15.53 2.59 6.90
CA ARG A 135 -15.94 4.01 6.80
C ARG A 135 -15.13 4.77 5.75
N GLU A 136 -13.81 4.58 5.74
CA GLU A 136 -12.93 5.21 4.76
C GLU A 136 -13.27 4.76 3.34
N VAL A 137 -13.45 3.44 3.15
CA VAL A 137 -13.81 2.83 1.86
C VAL A 137 -15.16 3.34 1.38
N ALA A 138 -16.19 3.31 2.21
CA ALA A 138 -17.53 3.80 1.86
C ALA A 138 -17.53 5.26 1.38
N GLN A 139 -16.70 6.11 1.99
CA GLN A 139 -16.66 7.54 1.69
C GLN A 139 -15.82 7.88 0.45
N ASN A 140 -14.68 7.20 0.26
CA ASN A 140 -13.62 7.67 -0.62
C ASN A 140 -13.30 6.72 -1.79
N HIS A 141 -13.77 5.48 -1.78
CA HIS A 141 -13.39 4.52 -2.82
C HIS A 141 -13.95 4.91 -4.20
N PRO A 142 -13.15 4.85 -5.29
CA PRO A 142 -13.58 5.29 -6.62
C PRO A 142 -14.70 4.42 -7.21
N ASP A 143 -14.70 3.12 -6.92
CA ASP A 143 -15.73 2.18 -7.35
C ASP A 143 -16.98 2.22 -6.44
N GLU A 144 -18.17 2.39 -7.03
CA GLU A 144 -19.45 2.45 -6.32
C GLU A 144 -19.88 1.11 -5.70
N ALA A 145 -19.61 -0.02 -6.35
CA ALA A 145 -19.94 -1.33 -5.81
C ALA A 145 -19.13 -1.63 -4.54
N VAL A 146 -17.84 -1.25 -4.53
CA VAL A 146 -16.98 -1.36 -3.35
C VAL A 146 -17.47 -0.45 -2.21
N ARG A 147 -17.94 0.77 -2.53
CA ARG A 147 -18.55 1.66 -1.51
C ARG A 147 -19.81 1.08 -0.92
N ASN A 148 -20.74 0.63 -1.76
CA ASN A 148 -22.01 0.04 -1.33
C ASN A 148 -21.79 -1.22 -0.48
N TRP A 149 -20.83 -2.07 -0.88
CA TRP A 149 -20.41 -3.21 -0.08
C TRP A 149 -19.98 -2.78 1.33
N ALA A 150 -19.12 -1.76 1.45
CA ALA A 150 -18.68 -1.27 2.76
C ALA A 150 -19.83 -0.68 3.61
N GLU A 151 -20.73 0.09 3.00
CA GLU A 151 -21.92 0.65 3.67
C GLU A 151 -22.87 -0.43 4.21
N GLU A 152 -23.11 -1.49 3.44
CA GLU A 152 -23.94 -2.62 3.88
C GLU A 152 -23.35 -3.29 5.14
N ARG A 153 -22.02 -3.45 5.21
CA ARG A 153 -21.36 -4.11 6.36
C ARG A 153 -21.33 -3.20 7.58
N LEU A 154 -21.22 -1.88 7.40
CA LEU A 154 -21.37 -0.91 8.48
C LEU A 154 -22.79 -0.89 9.05
N SER A 155 -23.81 -1.14 8.22
CA SER A 155 -25.22 -1.13 8.62
C SER A 155 -25.68 -2.40 9.33
N ASN A 156 -24.95 -3.51 9.16
CA ASN A 156 -25.28 -4.84 9.69
C ASN A 156 -24.54 -5.20 11.01
N LYS A 157 -23.76 -4.28 11.58
CA LYS A 157 -23.14 -4.40 12.93
C LYS A 157 -24.04 -3.77 13.99
#